data_AF-A0A940ZYP1-F1
#
_entry.id   AF-A0A940ZYP1-F1
#
_cell.length_a   1.000
_cell.length_b   1.000
_cell.length_c   1.000
_cell.angle_alpha   90.00
_cell.angle_beta   90.00
_cell.angle_gamma   90.00
#
_symmetry.space_group_name_H-M   'P 1'
#
loop_
_entity.id
_entity.type
_entity.pdbx_description
1 polymer ?
#
loop_
_entity_poly.entity_id
_entity_poly.type
_entity_poly.pdbx_seq_one_letter_code
_entity_poly.pdbx_strand_id
1 'polypeptide(L)'
;MQKKALRTLLGLALIFALASGLLVGCSQTALTSAKSDLTANQAAELIYNDLTYHGNGIGKVSVTNLTFSDRTTAMADVTYVTAEGKNSTQKVTLKKMNGQWEIQGHQH
;
A
#
# COMPACT_ATOMS: atom_id res chain seq x y z
N MET A 1 -38.73 58.49 -35.19
CA MET A 1 -38.67 58.17 -33.74
C MET A 1 -38.88 56.67 -33.56
N GLN A 2 -37.78 55.89 -33.48
CA GLN A 2 -37.84 54.45 -33.21
C GLN A 2 -37.76 54.20 -31.70
N LYS A 3 -38.66 53.32 -31.26
CA LYS A 3 -38.96 53.01 -29.86
C LYS A 3 -37.82 52.21 -29.23
N LYS A 4 -37.56 52.51 -27.97
CA LYS A 4 -36.59 51.85 -27.09
C LYS A 4 -36.86 50.35 -26.97
N ALA A 5 -35.80 49.66 -26.56
CA ALA A 5 -35.71 48.27 -26.09
C ALA A 5 -35.38 47.24 -27.16
N LEU A 6 -34.08 46.92 -27.28
CA LEU A 6 -33.67 45.53 -27.30
C LEU A 6 -32.26 45.34 -26.75
N ARG A 7 -32.22 45.06 -25.44
CA ARG A 7 -31.42 44.02 -24.80
C ARG A 7 -29.93 43.98 -25.14
N THR A 8 -29.17 44.61 -24.25
CA THR A 8 -27.88 44.19 -23.72
C THR A 8 -27.63 42.67 -23.88
N LEU A 9 -26.87 42.26 -24.90
CA LEU A 9 -26.42 40.88 -25.11
C LEU A 9 -24.96 40.88 -25.55
N LEU A 10 -24.09 41.49 -24.73
CA LEU A 10 -22.64 41.47 -24.91
C LEU A 10 -21.91 41.15 -23.59
N GLY A 11 -22.58 40.47 -22.66
CA GLY A 11 -22.06 40.23 -21.30
C GLY A 11 -22.15 38.80 -20.80
N LEU A 12 -22.38 37.80 -21.67
CA LEU A 12 -22.53 36.40 -21.25
C LEU A 12 -21.66 35.41 -22.03
N ALA A 13 -20.55 35.87 -22.62
CA ALA A 13 -19.56 35.00 -23.27
C ALA A 13 -18.31 34.76 -22.41
N LEU A 14 -18.30 35.17 -21.13
CA LEU A 14 -17.13 35.06 -20.25
C LEU A 14 -17.29 34.03 -19.10
N ILE A 15 -18.38 33.28 -19.07
CA ILE A 15 -18.66 32.33 -17.97
C ILE A 15 -18.52 30.85 -18.42
N PHE A 16 -18.44 30.56 -19.72
CA PHE A 16 -18.31 29.19 -20.23
C PHE A 16 -16.86 28.74 -20.54
N ALA A 17 -15.86 29.55 -20.21
CA ALA A 17 -14.44 29.18 -20.35
C ALA A 17 -13.82 28.59 -19.07
N LEU A 18 -14.59 28.43 -18.00
CA LEU A 18 -14.13 27.94 -16.68
C LEU A 18 -14.66 26.55 -16.30
N ALA A 19 -15.35 25.84 -17.20
CA ALA A 19 -16.00 24.56 -16.91
C ALA A 19 -15.46 23.36 -17.73
N SER A 20 -14.32 23.51 -18.39
CA SER A 20 -13.72 22.45 -19.24
C SER A 20 -12.33 22.02 -18.76
N GLY A 21 -12.07 22.10 -17.45
CA GLY A 21 -10.86 21.57 -16.81
C GLY A 21 -11.11 20.34 -15.94
N LEU A 22 -12.34 19.83 -15.89
CA LEU A 22 -12.66 18.55 -15.27
C LEU A 22 -12.31 17.44 -16.26
N LEU A 23 -11.53 16.46 -15.80
CA LEU A 23 -11.24 15.17 -16.43
C LEU A 23 -9.95 15.01 -17.24
N VAL A 24 -8.82 15.60 -16.84
CA VAL A 24 -7.52 14.92 -17.01
C VAL A 24 -6.60 15.19 -15.81
N GLY A 25 -7.14 15.03 -14.61
CA GLY A 25 -6.33 14.75 -13.44
C GLY A 25 -6.41 13.26 -13.22
N CYS A 26 -5.51 12.49 -13.82
CA CYS A 26 -5.13 11.23 -13.21
C CYS A 26 -4.49 11.66 -11.89
N SER A 27 -5.31 11.88 -10.86
CA SER A 27 -4.90 11.84 -9.48
C SER A 27 -4.47 10.40 -9.29
N GLN A 28 -3.28 10.09 -9.81
CA GLN A 28 -2.46 9.04 -9.31
C GLN A 28 -2.27 9.49 -7.87
N THR A 29 -3.20 9.05 -7.02
CA THR A 29 -3.03 9.03 -5.58
C THR A 29 -1.74 8.27 -5.47
N ALA A 30 -0.64 9.02 -5.36
CA ALA A 30 0.60 8.47 -4.90
C ALA A 30 0.17 7.88 -3.56
N LEU A 31 0.00 6.56 -3.54
CA LEU A 31 0.08 5.79 -2.33
C LEU A 31 1.48 6.16 -1.84
N THR A 32 1.58 7.25 -1.09
CA THR A 32 2.69 7.50 -0.21
C THR A 32 2.62 6.28 0.68
N SER A 33 3.39 5.24 0.31
CA SER A 33 3.57 4.06 1.14
C SER A 33 3.78 4.63 2.51
N ALA A 34 2.82 4.39 3.42
CA ALA A 34 2.96 4.86 4.78
C ALA A 34 4.36 4.42 5.19
N LYS A 35 5.22 5.38 5.57
CA LYS A 35 6.58 5.08 5.99
C LYS A 35 6.43 4.28 7.27
N SER A 36 6.26 2.99 7.10
CA SER A 36 6.03 2.03 8.16
C SER A 36 7.37 1.78 8.83
N ASP A 37 7.32 1.59 10.13
CA ASP A 37 8.48 1.25 10.95
C ASP A 37 8.94 -0.21 10.75
N LEU A 38 8.23 -0.97 9.91
CA LEU A 38 8.60 -2.31 9.51
C LEU A 38 9.43 -2.29 8.21
N THR A 39 10.69 -2.69 8.32
CA THR A 39 11.57 -2.95 7.17
C THR A 39 11.49 -4.41 6.72
N ALA A 40 11.93 -4.70 5.50
CA ALA A 40 12.03 -6.08 5.00
C ALA A 40 12.92 -6.97 5.88
N ASN A 41 13.99 -6.41 6.46
CA ASN A 41 14.88 -7.15 7.37
C ASN A 41 14.18 -7.49 8.70
N GLN A 42 13.45 -6.54 9.29
CA GLN A 42 12.67 -6.81 10.50
C GLN A 42 11.55 -7.82 10.26
N ALA A 43 10.87 -7.74 9.10
CA ALA A 43 9.89 -8.73 8.70
C ALA A 43 10.53 -10.13 8.54
N ALA A 44 11.70 -10.21 7.89
CA ALA A 44 12.42 -11.47 7.75
C ALA A 44 12.83 -12.07 9.10
N GLU A 45 13.25 -11.24 10.06
CA GLU A 45 13.61 -11.67 11.41
C GLU A 45 12.40 -12.20 12.20
N LEU A 46 11.27 -11.48 12.18
CA LEU A 46 10.02 -11.95 12.80
C LEU A 46 9.60 -13.32 12.26
N ILE A 47 9.67 -13.49 10.94
CA ILE A 47 9.27 -14.72 10.25
C ILE A 47 10.28 -15.84 10.51
N TYR A 48 11.57 -15.54 10.56
CA TYR A 48 12.59 -16.52 10.95
C TYR A 48 12.34 -17.05 12.37
N ASN A 49 12.07 -16.17 13.33
CA ASN A 49 11.84 -16.56 14.72
C ASN A 49 10.59 -17.42 14.87
N ASP A 50 9.50 -17.05 14.22
CA ASP A 50 8.26 -17.84 14.22
C ASP A 50 8.48 -19.22 13.61
N LEU A 51 9.02 -19.27 12.39
CA LEU A 51 9.16 -20.55 11.71
C LEU A 51 10.19 -21.47 12.42
N THR A 52 11.21 -20.90 13.09
CA THR A 52 12.16 -21.65 13.95
C THR A 52 11.47 -22.20 15.19
N TYR A 53 10.56 -21.43 15.81
CA TYR A 53 9.78 -21.88 16.97
C TYR A 53 8.91 -23.09 16.63
N HIS A 54 8.34 -23.14 15.40
CA HIS A 54 7.53 -24.28 14.93
C HIS A 54 8.35 -25.51 14.51
N GLY A 55 9.67 -25.54 14.78
CA GLY A 55 10.49 -26.74 14.67
C GLY A 55 10.91 -27.11 13.24
N ASN A 56 10.68 -26.24 12.27
CA ASN A 56 11.30 -26.40 10.96
C ASN A 56 12.77 -25.98 11.12
N GLY A 57 13.74 -26.84 10.80
CA GLY A 57 15.11 -26.38 10.62
C GLY A 57 15.11 -25.43 9.43
N ILE A 58 15.40 -24.14 9.64
CA ILE A 58 15.30 -23.15 8.56
C ILE A 58 16.62 -22.43 8.41
N GLY A 59 17.05 -22.34 7.17
CA GLY A 59 18.15 -21.48 6.80
C GLY A 59 17.72 -20.02 6.76
N LYS A 60 18.34 -19.27 5.83
CA LYS A 60 18.09 -17.86 5.64
C LYS A 60 16.64 -17.59 5.19
N VAL A 61 15.96 -16.69 5.88
CA VAL A 61 14.69 -16.08 5.43
C VAL A 61 15.01 -14.80 4.66
N SER A 62 14.32 -14.57 3.55
CA SER A 62 14.43 -13.36 2.73
C SER A 62 13.05 -12.85 2.38
N VAL A 63 12.83 -11.55 2.54
CA VAL A 63 11.60 -10.88 2.09
C VAL A 63 11.91 -10.14 0.80
N THR A 64 11.31 -10.58 -0.31
CA THR A 64 11.54 -10.01 -1.65
C THR A 64 10.61 -8.85 -1.96
N ASN A 65 9.43 -8.85 -1.34
CA ASN A 65 8.45 -7.79 -1.47
C ASN A 65 7.76 -7.57 -0.13
N LEU A 66 7.64 -6.31 0.29
CA LEU A 66 6.92 -5.90 1.49
C LEU A 66 5.97 -4.76 1.12
N THR A 67 4.68 -5.07 1.08
CA THR A 67 3.63 -4.11 0.70
C THR A 67 2.76 -3.77 1.89
N PHE A 68 2.49 -2.49 2.12
CA PHE A 68 1.60 -2.04 3.19
C PHE A 68 0.20 -1.82 2.64
N SER A 69 -0.78 -2.55 3.16
CA SER A 69 -2.19 -2.32 2.85
C SER A 69 -2.72 -1.11 3.62
N ASP A 70 -2.25 -0.94 4.86
CA ASP A 70 -2.55 0.20 5.73
C ASP A 70 -1.41 0.42 6.76
N ARG A 71 -1.61 1.30 7.75
CA ARG A 71 -0.60 1.62 8.79
C ARG A 71 -0.34 0.47 9.78
N THR A 72 -1.20 -0.53 9.79
CA THR A 72 -1.24 -1.66 10.72
C THR A 72 -1.23 -3.01 10.03
N THR A 73 -1.24 -3.07 8.69
CA THR A 73 -1.28 -4.31 7.93
C THR A 73 -0.26 -4.27 6.80
N ALA A 74 0.58 -5.30 6.73
CA ALA A 74 1.57 -5.50 5.69
C ALA A 74 1.51 -6.92 5.15
N MET A 75 1.91 -7.10 3.90
CA MET A 75 2.04 -8.39 3.23
C MET A 75 3.48 -8.56 2.76
N ALA A 76 4.09 -9.66 3.15
CA ALA A 76 5.46 -10.02 2.80
C ALA A 76 5.47 -11.24 1.89
N ASP A 77 6.15 -11.14 0.74
CA ASP A 77 6.53 -12.30 -0.05
C ASP A 77 7.87 -12.81 0.46
N VAL A 78 7.86 -14.03 0.99
CA VAL A 78 8.96 -14.62 1.76
C VAL A 78 9.51 -15.82 1.02
N THR A 79 10.83 -15.91 0.94
CA THR A 79 11.56 -17.09 0.52
C THR A 79 12.44 -17.58 1.66
N TYR A 80 12.44 -18.89 1.93
CA TYR A 80 13.32 -19.50 2.93
C TYR A 80 13.80 -20.88 2.49
N VAL A 81 14.90 -21.33 3.08
CA VAL A 81 15.47 -22.66 2.84
C VAL A 81 15.01 -23.60 3.94
N THR A 82 14.32 -24.69 3.59
CA THR A 82 13.90 -25.73 4.55
C THR A 82 15.10 -26.54 5.05
N ALA A 83 14.88 -27.38 6.07
CA ALA A 83 15.92 -28.27 6.61
C ALA A 83 16.50 -29.22 5.57
N GLU A 84 15.71 -29.54 4.54
CA GLU A 84 16.10 -30.37 3.39
C GLU A 84 16.90 -29.61 2.33
N GLY A 85 17.20 -28.33 2.54
CA GLY A 85 17.90 -27.49 1.57
C GLY A 85 17.05 -26.98 0.41
N LYS A 86 15.71 -27.11 0.49
CA LYS A 86 14.80 -26.65 -0.57
C LYS A 86 14.37 -25.21 -0.35
N ASN A 87 14.30 -24.43 -1.42
CA ASN A 87 13.67 -23.12 -1.38
C ASN A 87 12.15 -23.28 -1.31
N SER A 88 11.54 -22.65 -0.32
CA SER A 88 10.10 -22.50 -0.16
C SER A 88 9.73 -21.03 -0.26
N THR A 89 8.60 -20.74 -0.91
CA THR A 89 8.08 -19.38 -1.06
C THR A 89 6.67 -19.31 -0.49
N GLN A 90 6.40 -18.32 0.34
CA GLN A 90 5.07 -18.10 0.91
C GLN A 90 4.75 -16.62 1.06
N LYS A 91 3.46 -16.31 1.11
CA LYS A 91 2.95 -14.97 1.38
C LYS A 91 2.52 -14.90 2.83
N VAL A 92 3.09 -13.97 3.60
CA VAL A 92 2.81 -13.80 5.04
C VAL A 92 2.12 -12.47 5.25
N THR A 93 1.04 -12.47 6.03
CA THR A 93 0.39 -11.23 6.47
C THR A 93 0.91 -10.86 7.86
N LEU A 94 1.39 -9.64 7.99
CA LEU A 94 1.89 -9.05 9.23
C LEU A 94 0.91 -7.99 9.70
N LYS A 95 0.61 -8.00 11.00
CA LYS A 95 -0.31 -7.05 11.62
C LYS A 95 0.34 -6.36 12.80
N LYS A 96 0.13 -5.05 12.90
CA LYS A 96 0.60 -4.24 14.02
C LYS A 96 -0.43 -4.27 15.14
N MET A 97 -0.09 -4.89 16.26
CA MET A 97 -0.92 -4.95 17.47
C MET A 97 -0.14 -4.34 18.64
N ASN A 98 -0.78 -3.45 19.40
CA ASN A 98 -0.16 -2.75 20.54
C ASN A 98 1.20 -2.08 20.22
N GLY A 99 1.38 -1.63 18.98
CA GLY A 99 2.61 -0.98 18.53
C GLY A 99 3.72 -1.92 18.02
N GLN A 100 3.52 -3.24 18.09
CA GLN A 100 4.47 -4.25 17.61
C GLN A 100 3.92 -5.01 16.40
N TRP A 101 4.80 -5.41 15.49
CA TRP A 101 4.44 -6.20 14.31
C TRP A 101 4.48 -7.68 14.63
N GLU A 102 3.42 -8.40 14.26
CA GLU A 102 3.22 -9.82 14.53
C GLU A 102 2.71 -10.53 13.27
N ILE A 103 2.89 -11.85 13.18
CA ILE A 103 2.38 -12.66 12.07
C ILE A 103 0.90 -12.96 12.31
N GLN A 104 0.05 -12.57 11.36
CA GLN A 104 -1.39 -12.78 11.48
C GLN A 104 -1.73 -14.27 11.33
N GLY A 105 -2.47 -14.81 12.30
CA GLY A 105 -3.02 -16.17 12.23
C GLY A 105 -2.16 -17.24 12.89
N HIS A 106 -1.06 -16.88 13.52
CA HIS A 106 -0.28 -17.78 14.36
C HIS A 106 -0.75 -17.59 15.81
N GLN A 107 -1.41 -18.61 16.38
CA GLN A 107 -1.66 -18.64 17.82
C GLN A 107 -0.36 -19.09 18.49
N HIS A 108 0.17 -18.24 19.37
CA HIS A 108 1.29 -18.56 20.26
C HIS A 108 0.86 -19.45 21.42
#